data_AF-A0A2S8EY10-F1
#
_entry.id   AF-A0A2S8EY10-F1
#
_cell.length_a   1.000
_cell.length_b   1.000
_cell.length_c   1.000
_cell.angle_alpha   90.00
_cell.angle_beta   90.00
_cell.angle_gamma   90.00
#
_symmetry.space_group_name_H-M   'P 1'
#
loop_
_entity.id
_entity.type
_entity.pdbx_description
1 polymer ?
#
loop_
_entity_poly.entity_id
_entity_poly.type
_entity_poly.pdbx_seq_one_letter_code
_entity_poly.pdbx_strand_id
1 'polypeptide(L)'
;MKLPGRHTRTGIALYAVPLYTGPLLAGVATQPPAVIPVLAALLLLMMVVTRRVALDSAAGALRFGALAAAQLAVVTLLFAAGRGGAWLLGGLAVPLWLPLAMTGTAAAFAAWRYRDAREVESALEEALTALRDAPTPQDPSESVLDDAELSTVKTAFDRLRALPARPDPVRIDPIVEELETALDDGAIHSLIGEAGQGDARFDLALLRYLARPSLRARLAAGGEAEVAVFLTLPSMDATVRAEAVRLAETLLEEGRAEALPETEWFETQGRADPGLVPLARRVAAARRRAAD
;
A
#
# COMPACT_ATOMS: atom_id res chain seq x y z
N MET A 1 -8.04 16.42 -22.36
CA MET A 1 -8.61 15.11 -21.95
C MET A 1 -7.60 14.48 -20.98
N LYS A 2 -7.98 14.19 -19.72
CA LYS A 2 -7.05 13.58 -18.74
C LYS A 2 -6.96 12.08 -19.01
N LEU A 3 -5.75 11.54 -19.14
CA LEU A 3 -5.53 10.10 -19.26
C LEU A 3 -5.88 9.40 -17.94
N PRO A 4 -6.47 8.18 -17.97
CA PRO A 4 -6.69 7.37 -16.77
C PRO A 4 -5.37 7.07 -16.04
N GLY A 5 -5.45 6.84 -14.72
CA GLY A 5 -4.29 6.57 -13.88
C GLY A 5 -3.49 5.35 -14.34
N ARG A 6 -2.15 5.39 -14.22
CA ARG A 6 -1.17 4.38 -14.69
C ARG A 6 -1.54 2.94 -14.29
N HIS A 7 -2.01 2.74 -13.07
CA HIS A 7 -2.29 1.42 -12.50
C HIS A 7 -3.78 1.12 -12.35
N THR A 8 -4.64 1.95 -12.95
CA THR A 8 -6.08 1.70 -12.96
C THR A 8 -6.40 0.62 -14.00
N ARG A 9 -7.47 -0.17 -13.76
CA ARG A 9 -7.95 -1.17 -14.72
C ARG A 9 -8.15 -0.58 -16.13
N THR A 10 -8.66 0.65 -16.19
CA THR A 10 -8.87 1.40 -17.44
C THR A 10 -7.55 1.80 -18.11
N GLY A 11 -6.54 2.23 -17.35
CA GLY A 11 -5.22 2.55 -17.87
C GLY A 11 -4.48 1.34 -18.44
N ILE A 12 -4.62 0.18 -17.80
CA ILE A 12 -4.04 -1.09 -18.28
C ILE A 12 -4.76 -1.57 -19.54
N ALA A 13 -6.09 -1.54 -19.53
CA ALA A 13 -6.90 -1.94 -20.69
C ALA A 13 -6.57 -1.12 -21.95
N LEU A 14 -6.25 0.16 -21.79
CA LEU A 14 -5.97 1.08 -22.89
C LEU A 14 -4.83 0.61 -23.81
N TYR A 15 -3.81 -0.06 -23.28
CA TYR A 15 -2.73 -0.63 -24.09
C TYR A 15 -2.85 -2.15 -24.25
N ALA A 16 -3.32 -2.87 -23.22
CA ALA A 16 -3.40 -4.32 -23.26
C ALA A 16 -4.38 -4.82 -24.33
N VAL A 17 -5.56 -4.18 -24.44
CA VAL A 17 -6.55 -4.55 -25.44
C VAL A 17 -5.98 -4.45 -26.85
N PRO A 18 -5.53 -3.29 -27.37
CA PRO A 18 -5.02 -3.22 -28.73
C PRO A 18 -3.77 -4.10 -28.96
N LEU A 19 -2.93 -4.27 -27.93
CA LEU A 19 -1.73 -5.11 -28.01
C LEU A 19 -2.06 -6.58 -28.30
N TYR A 20 -3.03 -7.16 -27.59
CA TYR A 20 -3.44 -8.57 -27.74
C TYR A 20 -4.51 -8.78 -28.82
N THR A 21 -5.29 -7.74 -29.15
CA THR A 21 -6.29 -7.83 -30.22
C THR A 21 -5.62 -7.88 -31.60
N GLY A 22 -4.43 -7.30 -31.78
CA GLY A 22 -3.71 -7.36 -33.06
C GLY A 22 -3.44 -8.79 -33.56
N PRO A 23 -2.77 -9.67 -32.78
CA PRO A 23 -2.58 -11.08 -33.15
C PRO A 23 -3.88 -11.83 -33.41
N LEU A 24 -4.90 -11.60 -32.58
CA LEU A 24 -6.23 -12.18 -32.75
C LEU A 24 -6.83 -11.75 -34.09
N LEU A 25 -6.80 -10.44 -34.40
CA LEU A 25 -7.32 -9.86 -35.63
C LEU A 25 -6.55 -10.36 -36.87
N ALA A 26 -5.22 -10.53 -36.77
CA ALA A 26 -4.43 -11.13 -37.84
C ALA A 26 -4.88 -12.58 -38.15
N GLY A 27 -5.22 -13.35 -37.11
CA GLY A 27 -5.82 -14.68 -37.23
C GLY A 27 -7.21 -14.63 -37.89
N VAL A 28 -8.09 -13.73 -37.42
CA VAL A 28 -9.45 -13.54 -37.98
C VAL A 28 -9.38 -13.13 -39.46
N ALA A 29 -8.40 -12.31 -39.82
CA ALA A 29 -8.16 -11.87 -41.19
C ALA A 29 -7.43 -12.90 -42.05
N THR A 30 -7.18 -14.10 -41.52
CA THR A 30 -6.54 -15.22 -42.21
C THR A 30 -5.17 -14.90 -42.82
N GLN A 31 -4.44 -13.96 -42.22
CA GLN A 31 -3.10 -13.53 -42.65
C GLN A 31 -2.09 -14.68 -42.66
N PRO A 32 -0.98 -14.58 -43.40
CA PRO A 32 0.03 -15.65 -43.43
C PRO A 32 0.69 -15.84 -42.05
N PRO A 33 0.99 -17.08 -41.60
CA PRO A 33 1.64 -17.35 -40.31
C PRO A 33 3.00 -16.65 -40.12
N ALA A 34 3.65 -16.23 -41.20
CA ALA A 34 4.87 -15.42 -41.15
C ALA A 34 4.72 -14.09 -40.37
N VAL A 35 3.50 -13.62 -40.11
CA VAL A 35 3.25 -12.44 -39.27
C VAL A 35 3.47 -12.69 -37.77
N ILE A 36 3.35 -13.95 -37.32
CA ILE A 36 3.48 -14.34 -35.91
C ILE A 36 4.81 -13.86 -35.29
N PRO A 37 6.00 -14.13 -35.87
CA PRO A 37 7.25 -13.66 -35.30
C PRO A 37 7.37 -12.13 -35.25
N VAL A 38 6.76 -11.41 -36.20
CA VAL A 38 6.78 -9.94 -36.22
C VAL A 38 5.96 -9.38 -35.06
N LEU A 39 4.75 -9.91 -34.83
CA LEU A 39 3.91 -9.50 -33.71
C LEU A 39 4.53 -9.88 -32.37
N ALA A 40 5.14 -11.08 -32.27
CA ALA A 40 5.87 -11.50 -31.09
C ALA A 40 7.05 -10.57 -30.79
N ALA A 41 7.79 -10.14 -31.82
CA ALA A 41 8.88 -9.17 -31.68
C ALA A 41 8.39 -7.81 -31.15
N LEU A 42 7.22 -7.32 -31.60
CA LEU A 42 6.64 -6.08 -31.09
C LEU A 42 6.23 -6.18 -29.61
N LEU A 43 5.62 -7.31 -29.20
CA LEU A 43 5.30 -7.56 -27.78
C LEU A 43 6.59 -7.69 -26.95
N LEU A 44 7.59 -8.39 -27.48
CA LEU A 44 8.87 -8.57 -26.83
C LEU A 44 9.61 -7.23 -26.66
N LEU A 45 9.57 -6.35 -27.66
CA LEU A 45 10.16 -5.01 -27.58
C LEU A 45 9.54 -4.21 -26.43
N MET A 46 8.21 -4.24 -26.28
CA MET A 46 7.53 -3.60 -25.15
C MET A 46 8.03 -4.16 -23.82
N MET A 47 8.15 -5.49 -23.69
CA MET A 47 8.67 -6.12 -22.47
C MET A 47 10.12 -5.76 -22.18
N VAL A 48 10.98 -5.70 -23.21
CA VAL A 48 12.38 -5.31 -23.08
C VAL A 48 12.51 -3.88 -22.59
N VAL A 49 11.72 -2.95 -23.14
CA VAL A 49 11.77 -1.53 -22.74
C VAL A 49 11.22 -1.33 -21.33
N THR A 50 10.10 -1.97 -21.00
CA THR A 50 9.45 -1.80 -19.69
C THR A 50 10.18 -2.53 -18.57
N ARG A 51 10.81 -3.68 -18.85
CA ARG A 51 11.52 -4.50 -17.85
C ARG A 51 13.05 -4.37 -17.87
N ARG A 52 13.62 -3.62 -18.83
CA ARG A 52 15.07 -3.42 -19.05
C ARG A 52 15.88 -4.74 -18.84
N VAL A 53 15.51 -5.77 -19.59
CA VAL A 53 16.15 -7.11 -19.49
C VAL A 53 17.66 -6.97 -19.74
N ALA A 54 18.48 -7.32 -18.75
CA ALA A 54 19.94 -7.27 -18.87
C ALA A 54 20.41 -8.43 -19.76
N LEU A 55 21.22 -8.14 -20.78
CA LEU A 55 21.76 -9.12 -21.74
C LEU A 55 23.28 -9.33 -21.59
N ASP A 56 23.86 -8.70 -20.57
CA ASP A 56 25.28 -8.71 -20.24
C ASP A 56 25.76 -10.02 -19.58
N SER A 57 24.82 -10.88 -19.18
CA SER A 57 25.10 -12.15 -18.50
C SER A 57 24.39 -13.33 -19.16
N ALA A 58 24.95 -14.54 -19.02
CA ALA A 58 24.33 -15.77 -19.51
C ALA A 58 22.93 -16.01 -18.91
N ALA A 59 22.75 -15.67 -17.62
CA ALA A 59 21.45 -15.72 -16.96
C ALA A 59 20.46 -14.71 -17.57
N GLY A 60 20.93 -13.52 -17.92
CA GLY A 60 20.15 -12.50 -18.63
C GLY A 60 19.69 -12.95 -20.02
N ALA A 61 20.59 -13.56 -20.79
CA ALA A 61 20.28 -14.14 -22.10
C ALA A 61 19.26 -15.28 -22.00
N LEU A 62 19.37 -16.15 -20.98
CA LEU A 62 18.40 -17.23 -20.75
C LEU A 62 17.01 -16.67 -20.41
N ARG A 63 16.94 -15.64 -19.54
CA ARG A 63 15.68 -14.97 -19.20
C ARG A 63 15.05 -14.30 -20.43
N PHE A 64 15.85 -13.65 -21.27
CA PHE A 64 15.39 -13.08 -22.53
C PHE A 64 14.83 -14.17 -23.46
N GLY A 65 15.53 -15.30 -23.60
CA GLY A 65 15.06 -16.45 -24.39
C GLY A 65 13.73 -17.00 -23.88
N ALA A 66 13.58 -17.17 -22.57
CA ALA A 66 12.33 -17.61 -21.96
C ALA A 66 11.18 -16.61 -22.21
N LEU A 67 11.44 -15.31 -22.10
CA LEU A 67 10.48 -14.26 -22.43
C LEU A 67 10.08 -14.30 -23.90
N ALA A 68 11.03 -14.42 -24.82
CA ALA A 68 10.77 -14.52 -26.25
C ALA A 68 9.91 -15.75 -26.60
N ALA A 69 10.22 -16.91 -26.01
CA ALA A 69 9.43 -18.13 -26.16
C ALA A 69 7.99 -17.95 -25.64
N ALA A 70 7.83 -17.32 -24.47
CA ALA A 70 6.52 -17.03 -23.91
C ALA A 70 5.71 -16.07 -24.80
N GLN A 71 6.32 -15.01 -25.33
CA GLN A 71 5.63 -14.08 -26.26
C GLN A 71 5.23 -14.78 -27.56
N LEU A 72 6.11 -15.61 -28.12
CA LEU A 72 5.80 -16.39 -29.32
C LEU A 72 4.62 -17.33 -29.08
N ALA A 73 4.58 -18.03 -27.93
CA ALA A 73 3.47 -18.90 -27.55
C ALA A 73 2.16 -18.12 -27.42
N VAL A 74 2.16 -16.97 -26.73
CA VAL A 74 0.97 -16.12 -26.56
C VAL A 74 0.45 -15.62 -27.91
N VAL A 75 1.32 -15.09 -28.77
CA VAL A 75 0.92 -14.60 -30.10
C VAL A 75 0.40 -15.74 -30.97
N THR A 76 1.02 -16.92 -30.92
CA THR A 76 0.58 -18.10 -31.66
C THR A 76 -0.81 -18.55 -31.20
N LEU A 77 -1.07 -18.58 -29.90
CA LEU A 77 -2.37 -18.95 -29.34
C LEU A 77 -3.46 -17.94 -29.74
N LEU A 78 -3.18 -16.64 -29.65
CA LEU A 78 -4.13 -15.60 -30.06
C LEU A 78 -4.41 -15.65 -31.57
N PHE A 79 -3.38 -15.84 -32.38
CA PHE A 79 -3.52 -16.00 -33.82
C PHE A 79 -4.35 -17.24 -34.17
N ALA A 80 -4.07 -18.38 -33.52
CA ALA A 80 -4.82 -19.62 -33.71
C ALA A 80 -6.28 -19.47 -33.28
N ALA A 81 -6.54 -18.81 -32.15
CA ALA A 81 -7.90 -18.50 -31.69
C ALA A 81 -8.65 -17.63 -32.69
N GLY A 82 -7.99 -16.59 -33.23
CA GLY A 82 -8.56 -15.73 -34.26
C GLY A 82 -8.89 -16.49 -35.54
N ARG A 83 -8.00 -17.40 -35.96
CA ARG A 83 -8.21 -18.26 -37.14
C ARG A 83 -9.33 -19.28 -36.92
N GLY A 84 -9.46 -19.82 -35.72
CA GLY A 84 -10.62 -20.61 -35.31
C GLY A 84 -11.93 -19.81 -35.36
N GLY A 85 -11.89 -18.55 -34.90
CA GLY A 85 -13.01 -17.61 -35.03
C GLY A 85 -13.40 -17.32 -36.48
N ALA A 86 -12.42 -17.11 -37.36
CA ALA A 86 -12.65 -16.94 -38.80
C ALA A 86 -13.32 -18.15 -39.43
N TRP A 87 -12.97 -19.36 -38.98
CA TRP A 87 -13.59 -20.58 -39.47
C TRP A 87 -15.07 -20.68 -39.08
N LEU A 88 -15.44 -20.21 -37.88
CA LEU A 88 -16.81 -20.25 -37.37
C LEU A 88 -17.70 -19.11 -37.90
N LEU A 89 -17.16 -17.90 -37.99
CA LEU A 89 -17.93 -16.67 -38.24
C LEU A 89 -17.70 -16.08 -39.64
N GLY A 90 -16.75 -16.65 -40.39
CA GLY A 90 -16.26 -16.09 -41.65
C GLY A 90 -15.02 -15.21 -41.44
N GLY A 91 -14.11 -15.23 -42.42
CA GLY A 91 -12.92 -14.40 -42.41
C GLY A 91 -13.25 -12.93 -42.65
N LEU A 92 -12.56 -12.03 -41.95
CA LEU A 92 -12.71 -10.59 -42.14
C LEU A 92 -11.62 -10.08 -43.10
N ALA A 93 -12.00 -9.37 -44.16
CA ALA A 93 -11.04 -8.75 -45.07
C ALA A 93 -10.41 -7.52 -44.41
N VAL A 94 -9.34 -7.73 -43.64
CA VAL A 94 -8.58 -6.66 -42.99
C VAL A 94 -7.17 -6.62 -43.58
N PRO A 95 -6.65 -5.43 -43.95
CA PRO A 95 -5.28 -5.32 -44.44
C PRO A 95 -4.26 -5.58 -43.33
N LEU A 96 -3.14 -6.23 -43.69
CA LEU A 96 -2.07 -6.64 -42.75
C LEU A 96 -1.51 -5.49 -41.90
N TRP A 97 -1.50 -4.26 -42.44
CA TRP A 97 -0.99 -3.09 -41.72
C TRP A 97 -1.80 -2.78 -40.47
N LEU A 98 -3.10 -3.12 -40.40
CA LEU A 98 -3.94 -2.75 -39.26
C LEU A 98 -3.58 -3.55 -37.99
N PRO A 99 -3.50 -4.89 -38.00
CA PRO A 99 -2.97 -5.65 -36.87
C PRO A 99 -1.58 -5.18 -36.42
N LEU A 100 -0.68 -4.90 -37.37
CA LEU A 100 0.67 -4.42 -37.07
C LEU A 100 0.66 -3.03 -36.43
N ALA A 101 -0.15 -2.11 -36.94
CA ALA A 101 -0.29 -0.77 -36.39
C ALA A 101 -0.91 -0.81 -34.99
N MET A 102 -1.94 -1.64 -34.75
CA MET A 102 -2.55 -1.80 -33.43
C MET A 102 -1.54 -2.32 -32.41
N THR A 103 -0.85 -3.41 -32.72
CA THR A 103 0.16 -3.98 -31.82
C THR A 103 1.34 -3.05 -31.64
N GLY A 104 1.86 -2.46 -32.71
CA GLY A 104 3.02 -1.58 -32.68
C GLY A 104 2.77 -0.28 -31.93
N THR A 105 1.64 0.39 -32.16
CA THR A 105 1.27 1.62 -31.44
C THR A 105 0.98 1.34 -29.97
N ALA A 106 0.31 0.24 -29.63
CA ALA A 106 0.10 -0.17 -28.24
C ALA A 106 1.42 -0.50 -27.53
N ALA A 107 2.34 -1.21 -28.20
CA ALA A 107 3.67 -1.51 -27.69
C ALA A 107 4.49 -0.24 -27.46
N ALA A 108 4.51 0.69 -28.43
CA ALA A 108 5.21 1.97 -28.31
C ALA A 108 4.61 2.85 -27.22
N PHE A 109 3.28 2.92 -27.11
CA PHE A 109 2.58 3.66 -26.07
C PHE A 109 2.88 3.09 -24.68
N ALA A 110 2.80 1.76 -24.52
CA ALA A 110 3.13 1.10 -23.26
C ALA A 110 4.60 1.32 -22.88
N ALA A 111 5.52 1.16 -23.84
CA ALA A 111 6.94 1.44 -23.65
C ALA A 111 7.18 2.87 -23.18
N TRP A 112 6.61 3.87 -23.85
CA TRP A 112 6.73 5.28 -23.45
C TRP A 112 6.10 5.55 -22.08
N ARG A 113 4.91 5.01 -21.82
CA ARG A 113 4.12 5.35 -20.63
C ARG A 113 4.61 4.66 -19.36
N TYR A 114 5.22 3.48 -19.49
CA TYR A 114 5.69 2.64 -18.39
C TYR A 114 7.22 2.44 -18.38
N ARG A 115 7.99 3.25 -19.13
CA ARG A 115 9.46 3.20 -19.12
C ARG A 115 10.09 3.35 -17.72
N ASP A 116 9.42 4.08 -16.83
CA ASP A 116 9.87 4.36 -15.45
C ASP A 116 9.26 3.36 -14.44
N ALA A 117 8.43 2.41 -14.87
CA ALA A 117 7.80 1.45 -13.97
C ALA A 117 8.83 0.58 -13.25
N ARG A 118 9.97 0.32 -13.89
CA ARG A 118 11.08 -0.40 -13.27
C ARG A 118 11.76 0.40 -12.17
N GLU A 119 11.79 1.73 -12.22
CA GLU A 119 12.37 2.55 -11.13
C GLU A 119 11.49 2.48 -9.89
N VAL A 120 10.17 2.39 -10.07
CA VAL A 120 9.22 2.18 -8.97
C VAL A 120 9.29 0.75 -8.44
N GLU A 121 9.38 -0.26 -9.32
CA GLU A 121 9.48 -1.67 -8.93
C GLU A 121 10.85 -1.97 -8.30
N SER A 122 11.94 -1.37 -8.81
CA SER A 122 13.27 -1.48 -8.19
C SER A 122 13.34 -0.69 -6.90
N ALA A 123 12.77 0.52 -6.80
CA ALA A 123 12.72 1.24 -5.52
C ALA A 123 11.85 0.50 -4.50
N LEU A 124 10.78 -0.16 -4.93
CA LEU A 124 9.96 -1.01 -4.08
C LEU A 124 10.70 -2.28 -3.67
N GLU A 125 11.40 -2.94 -4.60
CA GLU A 125 12.17 -4.15 -4.30
C GLU A 125 13.42 -3.82 -3.48
N GLU A 126 14.02 -2.65 -3.67
CA GLU A 126 15.09 -2.10 -2.85
C GLU A 126 14.55 -1.67 -1.49
N ALA A 127 13.33 -1.13 -1.39
CA ALA A 127 12.67 -0.89 -0.11
C ALA A 127 12.27 -2.20 0.60
N LEU A 128 11.82 -3.22 -0.12
CA LEU A 128 11.50 -4.55 0.42
C LEU A 128 12.76 -5.31 0.83
N THR A 129 13.83 -5.19 0.04
CA THR A 129 15.15 -5.71 0.37
C THR A 129 15.71 -4.95 1.55
N ALA A 130 15.59 -3.62 1.60
CA ALA A 130 15.95 -2.82 2.76
C ALA A 130 15.07 -3.13 3.98
N LEU A 131 13.83 -3.59 3.83
CA LEU A 131 13.01 -4.08 4.95
C LEU A 131 13.44 -5.49 5.41
N ARG A 132 13.95 -6.32 4.50
CA ARG A 132 14.50 -7.67 4.79
C ARG A 132 15.92 -7.63 5.36
N ASP A 133 16.73 -6.73 4.84
CA ASP A 133 18.17 -6.57 5.09
C ASP A 133 18.46 -5.39 6.01
N ALA A 134 17.47 -4.51 6.28
CA ALA A 134 17.49 -3.80 7.55
C ALA A 134 17.75 -4.89 8.59
N PRO A 135 18.72 -4.70 9.51
CA PRO A 135 18.64 -5.46 10.75
C PRO A 135 17.19 -5.32 11.13
N THR A 136 16.46 -6.45 11.28
CA THR A 136 15.10 -6.42 11.84
C THR A 136 15.18 -5.31 12.87
N PRO A 137 14.47 -4.17 12.71
CA PRO A 137 14.45 -3.18 13.78
C PRO A 137 14.18 -4.08 14.96
N GLN A 138 15.14 -4.22 15.90
CA GLN A 138 14.99 -5.17 17.00
C GLN A 138 13.57 -4.96 17.40
N ASP A 139 12.74 -5.96 17.11
CA ASP A 139 11.33 -5.67 17.01
C ASP A 139 11.06 -5.06 18.38
N PRO A 140 10.58 -3.83 18.51
CA PRO A 140 10.31 -3.37 19.85
C PRO A 140 9.21 -4.26 20.46
N SER A 141 8.57 -5.14 19.65
CA SER A 141 7.82 -6.33 20.05
C SER A 141 8.59 -7.68 20.16
N GLU A 142 9.89 -7.74 19.87
CA GLU A 142 10.88 -8.62 20.54
C GLU A 142 11.43 -7.95 21.82
N SER A 143 10.65 -7.08 22.44
CA SER A 143 10.30 -7.34 23.84
C SER A 143 9.78 -8.78 23.86
N VAL A 144 10.69 -9.74 24.02
CA VAL A 144 10.34 -11.11 24.37
C VAL A 144 9.74 -10.97 25.76
N LEU A 145 8.46 -10.59 25.79
CA LEU A 145 7.68 -10.58 26.99
C LEU A 145 7.91 -11.95 27.59
N ASP A 146 8.47 -11.98 28.78
CA ASP A 146 8.64 -13.27 29.43
C ASP A 146 7.25 -13.90 29.67
N ASP A 147 7.22 -15.18 30.04
CA ASP A 147 5.95 -15.87 30.24
C ASP A 147 5.03 -15.17 31.26
N ALA A 148 5.59 -14.41 32.22
CA ALA A 148 4.84 -13.67 33.21
C ALA A 148 4.28 -12.36 32.65
N GLU A 149 5.08 -11.63 31.88
CA GLU A 149 4.69 -10.42 31.15
C GLU A 149 3.59 -10.73 30.13
N LEU A 150 3.75 -11.80 29.34
CA LEU A 150 2.75 -12.26 28.37
C LEU A 150 1.45 -12.67 29.07
N SER A 151 1.54 -13.36 30.20
CA SER A 151 0.37 -13.71 31.03
C SER A 151 -0.35 -12.47 31.55
N THR A 152 0.40 -11.42 31.90
CA THR A 152 -0.14 -10.14 32.36
C THR A 152 -0.88 -9.42 31.23
N VAL A 153 -0.28 -9.29 30.04
CA VAL A 153 -0.93 -8.72 28.84
C VAL A 153 -2.22 -9.48 28.54
N LYS A 154 -2.16 -10.81 28.50
CA LYS A 154 -3.32 -11.66 28.21
C LYS A 154 -4.46 -11.43 29.21
N THR A 155 -4.13 -11.38 30.50
CA THR A 155 -5.10 -11.14 31.57
C THR A 155 -5.73 -9.75 31.46
N ALA A 156 -4.92 -8.73 31.18
CA ALA A 156 -5.41 -7.36 30.95
C ALA A 156 -6.33 -7.29 29.73
N PHE A 157 -5.98 -7.97 28.63
CA PHE A 157 -6.77 -7.98 27.40
C PHE A 157 -8.09 -8.72 27.58
N ASP A 158 -8.10 -9.83 28.30
CA ASP A 158 -9.33 -10.54 28.64
C ASP A 158 -10.25 -9.68 29.52
N ARG A 159 -9.68 -8.90 30.44
CA ARG A 159 -10.43 -7.91 31.24
C ARG A 159 -10.97 -6.77 30.39
N LEU A 160 -10.20 -6.25 29.43
CA LEU A 160 -10.70 -5.25 28.47
C LEU A 160 -11.87 -5.84 27.68
N ARG A 161 -11.74 -7.05 27.13
CA ARG A 161 -12.82 -7.74 26.38
C ARG A 161 -14.04 -8.07 27.22
N ALA A 162 -13.91 -8.19 28.53
CA ALA A 162 -15.02 -8.38 29.45
C ALA A 162 -15.80 -7.07 29.73
N LEU A 163 -15.23 -5.89 29.43
CA LEU A 163 -15.94 -4.62 29.54
C LEU A 163 -17.07 -4.51 28.48
N PRO A 164 -18.10 -3.68 28.73
CA PRO A 164 -19.09 -3.34 27.72
C PRO A 164 -18.43 -2.78 26.46
N ALA A 165 -19.04 -3.00 25.30
CA ALA A 165 -18.50 -2.57 24.00
C ALA A 165 -18.22 -1.06 23.89
N ARG A 166 -18.91 -0.25 24.71
CA ARG A 166 -18.63 1.18 24.91
C ARG A 166 -18.28 1.41 26.38
N PRO A 167 -17.03 1.16 26.77
CA PRO A 167 -16.62 1.28 28.16
C PRO A 167 -16.50 2.77 28.55
N ASP A 168 -16.74 3.04 29.82
CA ASP A 168 -16.34 4.31 30.44
C ASP A 168 -14.80 4.33 30.57
N PRO A 169 -14.09 5.37 30.10
CA PRO A 169 -12.65 5.51 30.27
C PRO A 169 -12.16 5.26 31.70
N VAL A 170 -12.95 5.63 32.72
CA VAL A 170 -12.59 5.43 34.13
C VAL A 170 -12.45 3.94 34.48
N ARG A 171 -13.16 3.03 33.78
CA ARG A 171 -13.04 1.59 33.99
C ARG A 171 -11.82 0.97 33.31
N ILE A 172 -11.23 1.67 32.35
CA ILE A 172 -10.03 1.26 31.63
C ILE A 172 -8.78 1.63 32.42
N ASP A 173 -8.80 2.78 33.10
CA ASP A 173 -7.69 3.30 33.90
C ASP A 173 -6.98 2.27 34.81
N PRO A 174 -7.68 1.46 35.63
CA PRO A 174 -7.02 0.48 36.48
C PRO A 174 -6.36 -0.67 35.70
N ILE A 175 -6.86 -1.01 34.50
CA ILE A 175 -6.25 -2.05 33.65
C ILE A 175 -4.98 -1.48 32.98
N VAL A 176 -5.05 -0.23 32.53
CA VAL A 176 -3.91 0.49 31.95
C VAL A 176 -2.81 0.73 32.98
N GLU A 177 -3.16 1.07 34.22
CA GLU A 177 -2.20 1.24 35.32
C GLU A 177 -1.47 -0.05 35.68
N GLU A 178 -2.16 -1.19 35.63
CA GLU A 178 -1.56 -2.51 35.81
C GLU A 178 -0.58 -2.83 34.67
N LEU A 179 -0.96 -2.55 33.42
CA LEU A 179 -0.07 -2.71 32.26
C LEU A 179 1.17 -1.81 32.36
N GLU A 180 1.01 -0.54 32.72
CA GLU A 180 2.13 0.39 32.93
C GLU A 180 3.04 -0.10 34.06
N THR A 181 2.48 -0.55 35.18
CA THR A 181 3.27 -1.00 36.34
C THR A 181 4.06 -2.27 36.02
N ALA A 182 3.47 -3.20 35.25
CA ALA A 182 4.10 -4.48 34.94
C ALA A 182 5.11 -4.40 33.81
N LEU A 183 4.87 -3.56 32.80
CA LEU A 183 5.58 -3.60 31.52
C LEU A 183 6.25 -2.28 31.14
N ASP A 184 6.10 -1.23 31.95
CA ASP A 184 6.53 0.13 31.66
C ASP A 184 6.03 0.64 30.30
N ASP A 185 6.85 0.67 29.26
CA ASP A 185 6.48 1.01 27.87
C ASP A 185 6.22 -0.21 26.99
N GLY A 186 6.58 -1.43 27.41
CA GLY A 186 6.47 -2.67 26.63
C GLY A 186 5.02 -3.07 26.27
N ALA A 187 4.01 -2.59 27.00
CA ALA A 187 2.61 -2.88 26.67
C ALA A 187 2.14 -2.13 25.41
N ILE A 188 2.83 -1.06 24.99
CA ILE A 188 2.39 -0.19 23.89
C ILE A 188 2.22 -0.96 22.59
N HIS A 189 3.15 -1.85 22.25
CA HIS A 189 3.12 -2.59 20.99
C HIS A 189 1.97 -3.59 20.95
N SER A 190 1.69 -4.23 22.08
CA SER A 190 0.53 -5.12 22.22
C SER A 190 -0.78 -4.33 22.05
N LEU A 191 -0.88 -3.13 22.64
CA LEU A 191 -2.06 -2.27 22.52
C LEU A 191 -2.23 -1.74 21.08
N ILE A 192 -1.15 -1.35 20.40
CA ILE A 192 -1.17 -0.92 19.00
C ILE A 192 -1.65 -2.06 18.08
N GLY A 193 -1.24 -3.30 18.35
CA GLY A 193 -1.66 -4.47 17.56
C GLY A 193 -3.17 -4.71 17.55
N GLU A 194 -3.87 -4.38 18.65
CA GLU A 194 -5.33 -4.52 18.76
C GLU A 194 -6.09 -3.23 18.40
N ALA A 195 -5.47 -2.06 18.56
CA ALA A 195 -6.08 -0.77 18.25
C ALA A 195 -6.33 -0.57 16.74
N GLY A 196 -7.36 0.21 16.40
CA GLY A 196 -7.76 0.45 15.01
C GLY A 196 -8.56 -0.69 14.37
N GLN A 197 -8.76 -1.81 15.08
CA GLN A 197 -9.60 -2.93 14.61
C GLN A 197 -11.12 -2.69 14.85
N GLY A 198 -11.49 -1.49 15.32
CA GLY A 198 -12.88 -1.08 15.56
C GLY A 198 -13.43 -1.45 16.94
N ASP A 199 -12.58 -1.93 17.85
CA ASP A 199 -12.94 -2.18 19.24
C ASP A 199 -12.57 -0.99 20.12
N ALA A 200 -13.58 -0.21 20.52
CA ALA A 200 -13.40 0.99 21.35
C ALA A 200 -12.68 0.70 22.68
N ARG A 201 -12.70 -0.54 23.19
CA ARG A 201 -12.06 -0.92 24.44
C ARG A 201 -10.54 -0.85 24.33
N PHE A 202 -9.98 -1.34 23.23
CA PHE A 202 -8.56 -1.31 22.95
C PHE A 202 -8.10 0.07 22.49
N ASP A 203 -8.89 0.74 21.65
CA ASP A 203 -8.62 2.11 21.22
C ASP A 203 -8.51 3.06 22.43
N LEU A 204 -9.47 2.98 23.37
CA LEU A 204 -9.42 3.78 24.59
C LEU A 204 -8.27 3.35 25.50
N ALA A 205 -7.99 2.05 25.65
CA ALA A 205 -6.85 1.59 26.45
C ALA A 205 -5.51 2.17 25.95
N LEU A 206 -5.28 2.14 24.64
CA LEU A 206 -4.11 2.76 24.01
C LEU A 206 -4.02 4.27 24.31
N LEU A 207 -5.13 5.00 24.14
CA LEU A 207 -5.19 6.43 24.42
C LEU A 207 -4.95 6.77 25.89
N ARG A 208 -5.52 5.98 26.81
CA ARG A 208 -5.33 6.17 28.25
C ARG A 208 -3.91 5.83 28.70
N TYR A 209 -3.29 4.83 28.07
CA TYR A 209 -1.90 4.48 28.30
C TYR A 209 -0.95 5.62 27.86
N LEU A 210 -1.18 6.18 26.66
CA LEU A 210 -0.43 7.36 26.17
C LEU A 210 -0.78 8.67 26.87
N ALA A 211 -1.91 8.75 27.59
CA ALA A 211 -2.24 9.91 28.39
C ALA A 211 -1.38 10.04 29.66
N ARG A 212 -0.68 8.97 30.06
CA ARG A 212 0.22 8.95 31.24
C ARG A 212 1.47 9.79 30.96
N PRO A 213 1.76 10.84 31.77
CA PRO A 213 2.89 11.74 31.50
C PRO A 213 4.27 11.06 31.45
N SER A 214 4.46 10.02 32.27
CA SER A 214 5.65 9.15 32.35
C SER A 214 5.97 8.47 31.02
N LEU A 215 4.94 8.04 30.29
CA LEU A 215 5.05 7.30 29.04
C LEU A 215 4.99 8.21 27.83
N ARG A 216 4.12 9.23 27.87
CA ARG A 216 3.88 10.14 26.73
C ARG A 216 5.15 10.77 26.19
N ALA A 217 6.03 11.27 27.06
CA ALA A 217 7.25 11.94 26.61
C ALA A 217 8.23 10.99 25.89
N ARG A 218 8.29 9.72 26.31
CA ARG A 218 9.13 8.69 25.69
C ARG A 218 8.53 8.21 24.37
N LEU A 219 7.24 7.87 24.38
CA LEU A 219 6.51 7.34 23.22
C LEU A 219 6.22 8.41 22.15
N ALA A 220 6.28 9.71 22.50
CA ALA A 220 6.29 10.78 21.52
C ALA A 220 7.61 10.84 20.76
N ALA A 221 8.73 10.50 21.40
CA ALA A 221 10.05 10.50 20.76
C ALA A 221 10.27 9.27 19.87
N GLY A 222 9.64 8.12 20.18
CA GLY A 222 9.69 6.90 19.37
C GLY A 222 8.69 6.86 18.21
N GLY A 223 7.71 7.77 18.17
CA GLY A 223 6.69 7.87 17.12
C GLY A 223 5.42 7.05 17.41
N GLU A 224 5.35 6.32 18.51
CA GLU A 224 4.18 5.52 18.90
C GLU A 224 2.96 6.41 19.16
N ALA A 225 3.16 7.63 19.66
CA ALA A 225 2.10 8.61 19.83
C ALA A 225 1.46 9.03 18.49
N GLU A 226 2.26 9.15 17.43
CA GLU A 226 1.74 9.45 16.09
C GLU A 226 0.87 8.29 15.60
N VAL A 227 1.36 7.06 15.73
CA VAL A 227 0.64 5.84 15.33
C VAL A 227 -0.70 5.74 16.07
N ALA A 228 -0.71 5.97 17.38
CA ALA A 228 -1.94 5.91 18.16
C ALA A 228 -2.96 6.96 17.72
N VAL A 229 -2.54 8.21 17.50
CA VAL A 229 -3.42 9.26 16.98
C VAL A 229 -3.93 8.90 15.59
N PHE A 230 -3.05 8.41 14.71
CA PHE A 230 -3.42 7.96 13.37
C PHE A 230 -4.49 6.86 13.37
N LEU A 231 -4.36 5.88 14.28
CA LEU A 231 -5.30 4.75 14.39
C LEU A 231 -6.65 5.15 15.00
N THR A 232 -6.63 6.05 15.99
CA THR A 232 -7.80 6.30 16.86
C THR A 232 -8.65 7.49 16.42
N LEU A 233 -8.07 8.53 15.82
CA LEU A 233 -8.82 9.72 15.37
C LEU A 233 -9.92 9.39 14.33
N PRO A 234 -9.72 8.44 13.39
CA PRO A 234 -10.77 8.03 12.44
C PRO A 234 -11.86 7.12 13.05
N SER A 235 -11.78 6.77 14.34
CA SER A 235 -12.71 5.84 14.97
C SER A 235 -14.16 6.29 14.84
N MET A 236 -15.10 5.35 14.69
CA MET A 236 -16.53 5.67 14.65
C MET A 236 -17.11 5.97 16.04
N ASP A 237 -16.42 5.57 17.10
CA ASP A 237 -16.83 5.86 18.48
C ASP A 237 -16.48 7.32 18.86
N ALA A 238 -17.49 8.08 19.28
CA ALA A 238 -17.32 9.49 19.62
C ALA A 238 -16.43 9.71 20.86
N THR A 239 -16.44 8.77 21.80
CA THR A 239 -15.60 8.84 23.00
C THR A 239 -14.14 8.61 22.65
N VAL A 240 -13.86 7.62 21.80
CA VAL A 240 -12.49 7.38 21.27
C VAL A 240 -11.97 8.61 20.56
N ARG A 241 -12.76 9.20 19.64
CA ARG A 241 -12.34 10.41 18.92
C ARG A 241 -12.08 11.58 19.86
N ALA A 242 -12.92 11.79 20.87
CA ALA A 242 -12.74 12.86 21.84
C ALA A 242 -11.45 12.71 22.67
N GLU A 243 -11.13 11.49 23.10
CA GLU A 243 -9.88 11.21 23.81
C GLU A 243 -8.65 11.34 22.88
N ALA A 244 -8.75 10.89 21.62
CA ALA A 244 -7.69 11.05 20.62
C ALA A 244 -7.39 12.52 20.30
N VAL A 245 -8.43 13.36 20.17
CA VAL A 245 -8.28 14.81 20.02
C VAL A 245 -7.62 15.40 21.27
N ARG A 246 -8.03 15.01 22.48
CA ARG A 246 -7.42 15.50 23.72
C ARG A 246 -5.94 15.13 23.82
N LEU A 247 -5.56 13.91 23.44
CA LEU A 247 -4.16 13.50 23.38
C LEU A 247 -3.38 14.36 22.38
N ALA A 248 -3.93 14.57 21.18
CA ALA A 248 -3.28 15.40 20.17
C ALA A 248 -3.11 16.86 20.62
N GLU A 249 -4.10 17.43 21.29
CA GLU A 249 -4.00 18.77 21.88
C GLU A 249 -2.94 18.85 22.98
N THR A 250 -2.86 17.82 23.83
CA THR A 250 -1.83 17.73 24.88
C THR A 250 -0.42 17.68 24.26
N LEU A 251 -0.23 16.88 23.21
CA LEU A 251 1.05 16.82 22.48
C LEU A 251 1.42 18.17 21.85
N LEU A 252 0.44 18.91 21.31
CA LEU A 252 0.68 20.26 20.79
C LEU A 252 1.08 21.26 21.89
N GLU A 253 0.47 21.17 23.07
CA GLU A 253 0.79 22.01 24.23
C GLU A 253 2.20 21.71 24.76
N GLU A 254 2.63 20.46 24.67
CA GLU A 254 3.99 20.00 24.99
C GLU A 254 5.02 20.32 23.90
N GLY A 255 4.60 20.97 22.80
CA GLY A 255 5.48 21.31 21.68
C GLY A 255 5.88 20.12 20.81
N ARG A 256 5.19 18.98 20.94
CA ARG A 256 5.45 17.71 20.25
C ARG A 256 4.65 17.56 18.97
N ALA A 257 4.71 18.57 18.11
CA ALA A 257 3.95 18.55 16.84
C ALA A 257 4.48 17.52 15.83
N GLU A 258 5.73 17.06 16.03
CA GLU A 258 6.36 15.95 15.32
C GLU A 258 5.73 14.59 15.65
N ALA A 259 5.16 14.43 16.85
CA ALA A 259 4.53 13.19 17.30
C ALA A 259 3.05 13.07 16.86
N LEU A 260 2.63 13.89 15.89
CA LEU A 260 1.28 13.91 15.33
C LEU A 260 1.34 13.63 13.84
N PRO A 261 0.26 13.07 13.24
CA PRO A 261 0.23 12.83 11.80
C PRO A 261 0.52 14.09 10.96
N GLU A 262 0.99 13.86 9.74
CA GLU A 262 1.24 14.91 8.76
C GLU A 262 0.02 15.84 8.55
N THR A 263 0.29 17.10 8.22
CA THR A 263 -0.78 18.10 8.00
C THR A 263 -1.73 17.66 6.88
N GLU A 264 -1.20 17.06 5.81
CA GLU A 264 -2.00 16.54 4.70
C GLU A 264 -2.98 15.44 5.15
N TRP A 265 -2.59 14.62 6.13
CA TRP A 265 -3.46 13.60 6.69
C TRP A 265 -4.64 14.23 7.41
N PHE A 266 -4.40 15.24 8.26
CA PHE A 266 -5.47 15.97 8.95
C PHE A 266 -6.39 16.73 7.99
N GLU A 267 -5.85 17.29 6.89
CA GLU A 267 -6.68 17.92 5.86
C GLU A 267 -7.59 16.91 5.15
N THR A 268 -7.08 15.70 4.89
CA THR A 268 -7.84 14.61 4.29
C THR A 268 -8.95 14.15 5.24
N GLN A 269 -8.63 13.92 6.51
CA GLN A 269 -9.61 13.54 7.53
C GLN A 269 -10.61 14.66 7.82
N GLY A 270 -10.18 15.93 7.81
CA GLY A 270 -11.04 17.10 8.04
C GLY A 270 -12.14 17.29 6.98
N ARG A 271 -11.99 16.69 5.79
CA ARG A 271 -13.07 16.63 4.79
C ARG A 271 -14.16 15.63 5.18
N ALA A 272 -13.80 14.55 5.87
CA ALA A 272 -14.73 13.53 6.36
C ALA A 272 -15.33 13.91 7.72
N ASP A 273 -14.53 14.51 8.60
CA ASP A 273 -14.95 15.04 9.91
C ASP A 273 -14.54 16.53 10.04
N PRO A 274 -15.47 17.46 9.73
CA PRO A 274 -15.22 18.90 9.88
C PRO A 274 -14.80 19.33 11.29
N GLY A 275 -15.08 18.52 12.33
CA GLY A 275 -14.64 18.76 13.70
C GLY A 275 -13.13 18.72 13.88
N LEU A 276 -12.38 18.08 12.96
CA LEU A 276 -10.92 18.01 12.99
C LEU A 276 -10.22 19.22 12.37
N VAL A 277 -10.95 20.07 11.63
CA VAL A 277 -10.37 21.24 10.95
C VAL A 277 -9.66 22.21 11.90
N PRO A 278 -10.18 22.54 13.11
CA PRO A 278 -9.46 23.36 14.07
C PRO A 278 -8.13 22.73 14.51
N LEU A 279 -8.13 21.42 14.79
CA LEU A 279 -6.91 20.69 15.19
C LEU A 279 -5.88 20.70 14.06
N ALA A 280 -6.30 20.43 12.81
CA ALA A 280 -5.44 20.46 11.63
C ALA A 280 -4.69 21.80 11.48
N ARG A 281 -5.40 22.93 11.69
CA ARG A 281 -4.79 24.26 11.63
C ARG A 281 -3.76 24.48 12.75
N ARG A 282 -4.04 24.00 13.97
CA ARG A 282 -3.12 24.09 15.10
C ARG A 282 -1.85 23.28 14.85
N VAL A 283 -1.97 22.05 14.33
CA VAL A 283 -0.84 21.19 13.95
C VAL A 283 0.03 21.89 12.90
N ALA A 284 -0.58 22.39 11.82
CA ALA A 284 0.13 23.10 10.77
C ALA A 284 0.88 24.35 11.29
N ALA A 285 0.26 25.10 12.21
CA ALA A 285 0.88 26.28 12.81
C ALA A 285 2.00 25.92 13.80
N ALA A 286 1.90 24.82 14.53
CA ALA A 286 2.95 24.34 15.43
C ALA A 286 4.17 23.86 14.63
N ARG A 287 3.97 23.07 13.56
CA ARG A 287 5.06 22.57 12.71
C ARG A 287 5.80 23.70 11.97
N ARG A 288 5.10 24.72 11.48
CA ARG A 288 5.75 25.91 10.90
C ARG A 288 6.67 26.61 11.90
N ARG A 289 6.20 26.80 13.14
CA ARG A 289 6.99 27.42 14.22
C ARG A 289 8.23 26.61 14.61
N ALA A 290 8.23 25.30 14.40
CA ALA A 290 9.37 24.45 14.67
C ALA A 290 10.40 24.42 13.52
N ALA A 291 10.03 24.91 12.33
CA ALA A 291 10.90 24.97 11.15
C ALA A 291 11.63 26.32 10.98
N ASP A 292 11.16 27.36 11.67
CA ASP A 292 11.77 28.70 11.73
C ASP A 292 12.87 28.77 12.81
#